data_AF-A0A4D6NRJ8-F1
#
_entry.id   AF-A0A4D6NRJ8-F1
#
_cell.length_a   1.000
_cell.length_b   1.000
_cell.length_c   1.000
_cell.angle_alpha   90.00
_cell.angle_beta   90.00
_cell.angle_gamma   90.00
#
_symmetry.space_group_name_H-M   'P 1'
#
loop_
_entity.id
_entity.type
_entity.pdbx_description
1 polymer ?
#
loop_
_entity_poly.entity_id
_entity_poly.type
_entity_poly.pdbx_seq_one_letter_code
_entity_poly.pdbx_strand_id
1 'polypeptide(L)'
;MANQETQQGRPRQQRRSKDRPVVPARVPLRLLLRVASVAGGIQFGWALQLSLLTPYVQQLGIPHVWASIIWLCGPLSGLLVQPLVGHLSDRCTSRFGRRRPFILGGALAIIAAVLVIGHSADIGWWFGDTPHHRPWAVGVFVFGFWILDVANNVTQGPCRALLGDLTGISFFPLNFQSLRTKSKP
;
A
#
# COMPACT_ATOMS: atom_id res chain seq x y z
N MET A 1 -2.18 31.35 81.50
CA MET A 1 -0.75 31.17 81.14
C MET A 1 -0.70 30.64 79.71
N ALA A 2 0.08 31.34 78.87
CA ALA A 2 0.69 30.98 77.56
C ALA A 2 -0.07 30.06 76.58
N ASN A 3 -0.55 30.53 75.42
CA ASN A 3 0.15 30.91 74.16
C ASN A 3 0.76 29.75 73.33
N GLN A 4 0.61 29.93 72.01
CA GLN A 4 1.30 29.32 70.85
C GLN A 4 0.63 28.08 70.22
N GLU A 5 0.51 27.93 68.89
CA GLU A 5 0.76 28.75 67.70
C GLU A 5 0.28 27.88 66.51
N THR A 6 -0.30 28.53 65.49
CA THR A 6 -0.02 28.27 64.07
C THR A 6 -0.04 26.82 63.55
N GLN A 7 -1.03 26.46 62.73
CA GLN A 7 -0.74 26.07 61.33
C GLN A 7 -1.96 26.00 60.42
N GLN A 8 -1.92 26.92 59.46
CA GLN A 8 -2.75 27.05 58.28
C GLN A 8 -2.31 26.00 57.24
N GLY A 9 -3.13 24.98 56.98
CA GLY A 9 -2.88 23.95 55.95
C GLY A 9 -3.85 24.08 54.78
N ARG A 10 -3.44 24.83 53.75
CA ARG A 10 -4.13 25.11 52.46
C ARG A 10 -4.93 23.93 51.88
N PRO A 11 -6.05 24.17 51.16
CA PRO A 11 -6.64 23.15 50.30
C PRO A 11 -5.56 22.66 49.33
N ARG A 12 -5.24 21.36 49.42
CA ARG A 12 -4.26 20.72 48.55
C ARG A 12 -4.76 20.93 47.13
N GLN A 13 -4.07 21.85 46.46
CA GLN A 13 -4.19 22.15 45.06
C GLN A 13 -4.59 20.88 44.31
N GLN A 14 -5.85 20.82 43.86
CA GLN A 14 -6.12 20.51 42.48
C GLN A 14 -5.25 21.47 41.66
N ARG A 15 -3.96 21.16 41.58
CA ARG A 15 -3.11 21.58 40.48
C ARG A 15 -3.80 20.89 39.33
N ARG A 16 -4.75 21.62 38.71
CA ARG A 16 -5.08 21.56 37.30
C ARG A 16 -3.84 20.96 36.65
N SER A 17 -3.94 19.71 36.24
CA SER A 17 -3.00 19.15 35.28
C SER A 17 -3.16 20.08 34.10
N LYS A 18 -2.31 21.11 34.08
CA LYS A 18 -2.23 22.16 33.08
C LYS A 18 -2.36 21.43 31.77
N ASP A 19 -3.45 21.67 31.04
CA ASP A 19 -3.67 21.15 29.70
C ASP A 19 -2.38 21.40 28.94
N ARG A 20 -1.51 20.38 28.88
CA ARG A 20 -0.33 20.47 28.05
C ARG A 20 -0.93 20.42 26.66
N PRO A 21 -0.76 21.46 25.83
CA PRO A 21 -1.17 21.34 24.45
C PRO A 21 -0.47 20.09 23.93
N VAL A 22 -1.27 19.11 23.55
CA VAL A 22 -0.82 17.93 22.85
C VAL A 22 -0.14 18.46 21.61
N VAL A 23 1.19 18.47 21.58
CA VAL A 23 1.91 18.79 20.36
C VAL A 23 1.68 17.59 19.46
N PRO A 24 0.95 17.71 18.34
CA PRO A 24 0.82 16.59 17.42
C PRO A 24 2.23 16.17 17.01
N ALA A 25 2.55 14.89 17.22
CA ALA A 25 3.85 14.36 16.81
C ALA A 25 3.97 14.58 15.31
N ARG A 26 4.85 15.50 14.89
CA ARG A 26 5.04 15.79 13.46
C ARG A 26 5.69 14.58 12.82
N VAL A 27 5.05 14.02 11.79
CA VAL A 27 5.65 12.95 11.00
C VAL A 27 6.92 13.52 10.34
N PRO A 28 8.10 12.91 10.54
CA PRO A 28 9.32 13.43 9.94
C PRO A 28 9.20 13.40 8.42
N LEU A 29 9.54 14.52 7.74
CA LEU A 29 9.42 14.67 6.28
C LEU A 29 10.08 13.52 5.51
N ARG A 30 11.23 13.02 6.00
CA ARG A 30 11.94 11.89 5.41
C ARG A 30 11.10 10.62 5.34
N LEU A 31 10.27 10.36 6.35
CA LEU A 31 9.37 9.21 6.38
C LEU A 31 8.19 9.44 5.42
N LEU A 32 7.65 10.65 5.38
CA LEU A 32 6.59 11.03 4.44
C LEU A 32 7.05 10.83 3.00
N LEU A 33 8.26 11.30 2.65
CA LEU A 33 8.84 11.16 1.32
C LEU A 33 9.04 9.69 0.92
N ARG A 34 9.51 8.84 1.84
CA ARG A 34 9.69 7.39 1.57
C ARG A 34 8.36 6.68 1.29
N VAL A 35 7.30 7.08 1.97
CA VAL A 35 5.97 6.46 1.77
C VAL A 35 5.31 7.01 0.53
N ALA A 36 5.45 8.32 0.28
CA ALA A 36 4.99 8.97 -0.94
C ALA A 36 5.68 8.39 -2.18
N SER A 37 6.97 8.07 -2.14
CA SER A 37 7.67 7.45 -3.27
C SER A 37 7.12 6.06 -3.60
N VAL A 38 6.76 5.26 -2.58
CA VAL A 38 6.11 3.96 -2.79
C VAL A 38 4.73 4.14 -3.42
N ALA A 39 3.91 5.05 -2.87
CA ALA A 39 2.59 5.35 -3.42
C ALA A 39 2.68 5.86 -4.87
N GLY A 40 3.65 6.73 -5.15
CA GLY A 40 3.93 7.23 -6.50
C GLY A 40 4.32 6.11 -7.46
N GLY A 41 5.15 5.16 -7.03
CA GLY A 41 5.52 3.98 -7.82
C GLY A 41 4.30 3.12 -8.19
N ILE A 42 3.35 2.93 -7.27
CA ILE A 42 2.10 2.20 -7.55
C ILE A 42 1.27 2.94 -8.60
N GLN A 43 1.14 4.27 -8.49
CA GLN A 43 0.41 5.07 -9.48
C GLN A 43 1.08 5.05 -10.85
N PHE A 44 2.42 5.03 -10.88
CA PHE A 44 3.18 4.84 -12.11
C PHE A 44 2.91 3.46 -12.74
N GLY A 45 2.84 2.39 -11.94
CA GLY A 45 2.46 1.06 -12.41
C GLY A 45 1.06 1.02 -13.04
N TRP A 46 0.09 1.67 -12.40
CA TRP A 46 -1.25 1.85 -12.99
C TRP A 46 -1.22 2.66 -14.28
N ALA A 47 -0.45 3.75 -14.33
CA ALA A 47 -0.31 4.56 -15.53
C ALA A 47 0.30 3.77 -16.70
N LEU A 48 1.36 2.98 -16.44
CA LEU A 48 1.94 2.07 -17.44
C LEU A 48 0.90 1.07 -17.93
N GLN A 49 0.12 0.49 -17.03
CA GLN A 49 -0.88 -0.49 -17.39
C GLN A 49 -1.96 0.10 -18.31
N LEU A 50 -2.49 1.26 -17.95
CA LEU A 50 -3.47 1.98 -18.77
C LEU A 50 -2.88 2.44 -20.12
N SER A 51 -1.60 2.81 -20.13
CA SER A 51 -0.93 3.34 -21.32
C SER A 51 -0.43 2.26 -22.28
N LEU A 52 -0.08 1.06 -21.80
CA LEU A 52 0.55 0.03 -22.63
C LEU A 52 -0.48 -0.83 -23.39
N LEU A 53 -1.66 -1.04 -22.82
CA LEU A 53 -2.62 -1.98 -23.39
C LEU A 53 -3.10 -1.59 -24.80
N THR A 54 -3.59 -0.37 -24.95
CA THR A 54 -4.11 0.12 -26.23
C THR A 54 -3.07 0.11 -27.37
N PRO A 55 -1.87 0.71 -27.21
CA PRO A 55 -0.90 0.70 -28.29
C PRO A 55 -0.37 -0.70 -28.60
N TYR A 56 -0.25 -1.60 -27.62
CA TYR A 56 0.27 -2.94 -27.86
C TYR A 56 -0.71 -3.83 -28.62
N VAL A 57 -2.00 -3.74 -28.31
CA VAL A 57 -3.08 -4.40 -29.08
C VAL A 57 -3.08 -3.93 -30.53
N GLN A 58 -2.89 -2.63 -30.75
CA GLN A 58 -2.81 -2.04 -32.09
C GLN A 58 -1.55 -2.48 -32.84
N GLN A 59 -0.38 -2.48 -32.19
CA GLN A 59 0.90 -2.87 -32.81
C GLN A 59 0.92 -4.35 -33.23
N LEU A 60 0.30 -5.22 -32.45
CA LEU A 60 0.23 -6.66 -32.74
C LEU A 60 -0.90 -7.02 -33.72
N GLY A 61 -1.69 -6.04 -34.18
CA GLY A 61 -2.80 -6.27 -35.10
C GLY A 61 -3.91 -7.14 -34.49
N ILE A 62 -4.00 -7.21 -33.16
CA ILE A 62 -4.95 -8.06 -32.47
C ILE A 62 -6.35 -7.45 -32.63
N PRO A 63 -7.37 -8.24 -32.99
CA PRO A 63 -8.75 -7.76 -33.00
C PRO A 63 -9.14 -7.16 -31.65
N HIS A 64 -9.81 -5.99 -31.66
CA HIS A 64 -10.24 -5.29 -30.44
C HIS A 64 -11.04 -6.16 -29.45
N VAL A 65 -11.69 -7.21 -29.93
CA VAL A 65 -12.41 -8.20 -29.10
C VAL A 65 -11.52 -8.82 -28.02
N TRP A 66 -10.24 -9.05 -28.30
CA TRP A 66 -9.29 -9.62 -27.33
C TRP A 66 -8.87 -8.61 -26.27
N ALA A 67 -8.94 -7.30 -26.55
CA ALA A 67 -8.65 -6.28 -25.55
C ALA A 67 -9.58 -6.40 -24.34
N SER A 68 -10.84 -6.78 -24.55
CA SER A 68 -11.81 -7.04 -23.49
C SER A 68 -11.39 -8.18 -22.56
N ILE A 69 -10.76 -9.23 -23.10
CA ILE A 69 -10.23 -10.35 -22.31
C ILE A 69 -9.03 -9.90 -21.49
N ILE A 70 -8.16 -9.06 -22.04
CA ILE A 70 -7.02 -8.51 -21.31
C ILE A 70 -7.49 -7.61 -20.17
N TRP A 71 -8.47 -6.74 -20.45
CA TRP A 71 -9.11 -5.86 -19.47
C TRP A 71 -9.90 -6.59 -18.38
N LEU A 72 -10.34 -7.83 -18.65
CA LEU A 72 -11.03 -8.65 -17.67
C LEU A 72 -10.16 -8.92 -16.43
N CYS A 73 -8.84 -8.77 -16.53
CA CYS A 73 -7.95 -8.87 -15.38
C CYS A 73 -8.34 -7.91 -14.25
N GLY A 74 -8.74 -6.67 -14.57
CA GLY A 74 -9.02 -5.63 -13.58
C GLY A 74 -10.15 -6.00 -12.61
N PRO A 75 -11.37 -6.36 -13.08
CA PRO A 75 -12.44 -6.79 -12.18
C PRO A 75 -12.13 -8.13 -11.51
N LEU A 76 -11.49 -9.09 -12.19
CA LEU A 76 -11.17 -10.39 -11.61
C LEU A 76 -10.13 -10.28 -10.50
N SER A 77 -9.05 -9.55 -10.73
CA SER A 77 -8.02 -9.29 -9.73
C SER A 77 -8.59 -8.46 -8.58
N GLY A 78 -9.38 -7.43 -8.86
CA GLY A 78 -10.00 -6.60 -7.84
C GLY A 78 -10.87 -7.42 -6.90
N LEU A 79 -11.66 -8.34 -7.45
CA LEU A 79 -12.52 -9.23 -6.69
C LEU A 79 -11.73 -10.26 -5.86
N LEU A 80 -10.66 -10.85 -6.41
CA LEU A 80 -9.93 -11.95 -5.77
C LEU A 80 -8.76 -11.49 -4.91
N VAL A 81 -7.94 -10.59 -5.43
CA VAL A 81 -6.69 -10.14 -4.80
C VAL A 81 -6.97 -9.33 -3.56
N GLN A 82 -7.96 -8.42 -3.58
CA GLN A 82 -8.24 -7.55 -2.44
C GLN A 82 -8.60 -8.34 -1.15
N PRO A 83 -9.57 -9.28 -1.15
CA PRO A 83 -9.88 -10.06 0.05
C PRO A 83 -8.74 -10.99 0.45
N LEU A 84 -8.06 -11.61 -0.53
CA LEU A 84 -6.97 -12.55 -0.27
C LEU A 84 -5.78 -11.84 0.41
N VAL A 85 -5.38 -10.69 -0.13
CA VAL A 85 -4.28 -9.88 0.41
C VAL A 85 -4.67 -9.26 1.74
N GLY A 86 -5.92 -8.85 1.94
CA GLY A 86 -6.42 -8.41 3.24
C GLY A 86 -6.19 -9.49 4.31
N HIS A 87 -6.70 -10.70 4.06
CA HIS A 87 -6.56 -11.84 4.97
C HIS A 87 -5.10 -12.27 5.19
N LEU A 88 -4.30 -12.37 4.13
CA LEU A 88 -2.89 -12.75 4.20
C LEU A 88 -2.05 -11.69 4.92
N SER A 89 -2.31 -10.41 4.63
CA SER A 89 -1.68 -9.29 5.33
C SER A 89 -1.98 -9.36 6.82
N ASP A 90 -3.22 -9.60 7.21
CA ASP A 90 -3.60 -9.59 8.63
C ASP A 90 -2.96 -10.71 9.46
N ARG A 91 -2.63 -11.85 8.83
CA ARG A 91 -1.98 -13.00 9.49
C ARG A 91 -0.45 -12.98 9.44
N CYS A 92 0.16 -11.99 8.79
CA CYS A 92 1.61 -11.98 8.60
C CYS A 92 2.37 -11.48 9.84
N THR A 93 3.21 -12.34 10.42
CA THR A 93 4.02 -12.07 11.63
C THR A 93 5.50 -11.77 11.30
N SER A 94 5.78 -11.21 10.12
CA SER A 94 7.16 -10.95 9.68
C SER A 94 7.91 -9.98 10.59
N ARG A 95 9.22 -10.22 10.78
CA ARG A 95 10.14 -9.37 11.58
C ARG A 95 10.21 -7.91 11.12
N PHE A 96 9.84 -7.64 9.87
CA PHE A 96 9.82 -6.30 9.27
C PHE A 96 8.48 -5.58 9.43
N GLY A 97 7.54 -6.18 10.17
CA GLY A 97 6.17 -5.70 10.34
C GLY A 97 5.20 -6.34 9.36
N ARG A 98 3.91 -6.22 9.68
CA ARG A 98 2.83 -6.94 9.01
C ARG A 98 2.62 -6.56 7.53
N ARG A 99 2.82 -5.28 7.18
CA ARG A 99 2.46 -4.72 5.86
C ARG A 99 3.64 -4.58 4.87
N ARG A 100 4.86 -4.43 5.38
CA ARG A 100 6.06 -4.21 4.55
C ARG A 100 6.45 -5.38 3.62
N PRO A 101 6.32 -6.68 4.00
CA PRO A 101 6.68 -7.76 3.09
C PRO A 101 5.76 -7.83 1.86
N PHE A 102 4.48 -7.48 1.99
CA PHE A 102 3.56 -7.43 0.85
C PHE A 102 3.89 -6.28 -0.11
N ILE A 103 4.28 -5.13 0.43
CA ILE A 103 4.70 -3.99 -0.40
C ILE A 103 5.98 -4.35 -1.18
N LEU A 104 6.96 -4.98 -0.52
CA LEU A 104 8.20 -5.42 -1.18
C LEU A 104 7.95 -6.50 -2.22
N GLY A 105 7.19 -7.55 -1.87
CA GLY A 105 6.86 -8.63 -2.79
C GLY A 105 6.07 -8.14 -4.01
N GLY A 106 5.09 -7.26 -3.78
CA GLY A 106 4.32 -6.63 -4.84
C GLY A 106 5.18 -5.71 -5.72
N ALA A 107 6.08 -4.91 -5.14
CA ALA A 107 7.00 -4.07 -5.91
C ALA A 107 7.96 -4.90 -6.77
N LEU A 108 8.51 -6.00 -6.25
CA LEU A 108 9.34 -6.92 -7.03
C LEU A 108 8.55 -7.59 -8.16
N ALA A 109 7.31 -7.99 -7.89
CA ALA A 109 6.41 -8.54 -8.90
C ALA A 109 6.07 -7.51 -10.00
N ILE A 110 5.85 -6.24 -9.65
CA ILE A 110 5.66 -5.14 -10.62
C ILE A 110 6.91 -5.00 -11.51
N ILE A 111 8.12 -4.97 -10.92
CA ILE A 111 9.37 -4.86 -11.70
C ILE A 111 9.50 -6.04 -12.67
N ALA A 112 9.30 -7.27 -12.19
CA ALA A 112 9.35 -8.46 -13.02
C ALA A 112 8.31 -8.41 -14.15
N ALA A 113 7.08 -8.02 -13.85
CA ALA A 113 6.00 -7.91 -14.83
C ALA A 113 6.29 -6.88 -15.91
N VAL A 114 6.79 -5.69 -15.54
CA VAL A 114 7.17 -4.65 -16.50
C VAL A 114 8.31 -5.12 -17.41
N LEU A 115 9.30 -5.84 -16.88
CA LEU A 115 10.37 -6.42 -17.70
C LEU A 115 9.83 -7.47 -18.68
N VAL A 116 8.94 -8.36 -18.23
CA VAL A 116 8.30 -9.35 -19.09
C VAL A 116 7.48 -8.68 -20.20
N ILE A 117 6.72 -7.63 -19.87
CA ILE A 117 5.94 -6.86 -20.86
C ILE A 117 6.88 -6.19 -21.86
N GLY A 118 7.92 -5.51 -21.38
CA GLY A 118 8.89 -4.80 -22.21
C GLY A 118 9.67 -5.71 -23.17
N HIS A 119 9.97 -6.94 -22.75
CA HIS A 119 10.66 -7.95 -23.55
C HIS A 119 9.73 -8.97 -24.19
N SER A 120 8.40 -8.76 -24.16
CA SER A 120 7.45 -9.77 -24.65
C SER A 120 7.61 -10.07 -26.14
N ALA A 121 8.00 -9.08 -26.95
CA ALA A 121 8.33 -9.30 -28.36
C ALA A 121 9.57 -10.20 -28.53
N ASP A 122 10.67 -9.90 -27.83
CA ASP A 122 11.91 -10.69 -27.89
C ASP A 122 11.66 -12.14 -27.45
N ILE A 123 10.91 -12.31 -26.36
CA ILE A 123 10.53 -13.62 -25.83
C ILE A 123 9.67 -14.37 -26.87
N GLY A 124 8.69 -13.69 -27.48
CA GLY A 124 7.86 -14.29 -28.53
C GLY A 124 8.67 -14.78 -29.74
N TRP A 125 9.68 -14.02 -30.16
CA TRP A 125 10.61 -14.43 -31.22
C TRP A 125 11.38 -15.70 -30.86
N TRP A 126 11.81 -15.85 -29.60
CA TRP A 126 12.50 -17.07 -29.14
C TRP A 126 11.58 -18.29 -29.15
N PHE A 127 10.27 -18.10 -28.99
CA PHE A 127 9.26 -19.16 -29.08
C PHE A 127 8.76 -19.42 -30.52
N GLY A 128 9.31 -18.71 -31.52
CA GLY A 128 9.03 -18.95 -32.94
C GLY A 128 8.01 -18.00 -33.57
N ASP A 129 7.78 -16.83 -32.97
CA ASP A 129 6.98 -15.79 -33.61
C ASP A 129 7.61 -15.33 -34.94
N THR A 130 6.74 -14.99 -35.90
CA THR A 130 7.13 -14.44 -37.21
C THR A 130 6.72 -12.98 -37.33
N PRO A 131 7.27 -12.20 -38.27
CA PRO A 131 6.90 -10.79 -38.45
C PRO A 131 5.39 -10.56 -38.63
N HIS A 132 4.67 -11.52 -39.22
CA HIS A 132 3.23 -11.44 -39.53
C HIS A 132 2.32 -12.19 -38.55
N HIS A 133 2.85 -13.12 -37.75
CA HIS A 133 2.08 -13.90 -36.79
C HIS A 133 2.85 -14.02 -35.47
N ARG A 134 2.39 -13.32 -34.43
CA ARG A 134 3.08 -13.17 -33.13
C ARG A 134 2.28 -13.65 -31.91
N PRO A 135 1.72 -14.87 -31.91
CA PRO A 135 0.87 -15.35 -30.82
C PRO A 135 1.61 -15.47 -29.48
N TRP A 136 2.92 -15.76 -29.49
CA TRP A 136 3.68 -15.90 -28.26
C TRP A 136 3.94 -14.55 -27.59
N ALA A 137 4.31 -13.53 -28.36
CA ALA A 137 4.47 -12.17 -27.85
C ALA A 137 3.16 -11.64 -27.25
N VAL A 138 2.03 -11.93 -27.89
CA VAL A 138 0.69 -11.62 -27.34
C VAL A 138 0.50 -12.34 -26.01
N GLY A 139 0.71 -13.66 -25.96
CA GLY A 139 0.51 -14.45 -24.74
C GLY A 139 1.38 -13.98 -23.57
N VAL A 140 2.66 -13.72 -23.82
CA VAL A 140 3.61 -13.21 -22.82
C VAL A 140 3.21 -11.81 -22.34
N PHE A 141 2.78 -10.94 -23.25
CA PHE A 141 2.26 -9.63 -22.89
C PHE A 141 1.03 -9.72 -21.99
N VAL A 142 0.03 -10.53 -22.37
CA VAL A 142 -1.20 -10.71 -21.59
C VAL A 142 -0.89 -11.27 -20.20
N PHE A 143 -0.02 -12.28 -20.14
CA PHE A 143 0.42 -12.86 -18.88
C PHE A 143 1.14 -11.83 -18.00
N GLY A 144 2.10 -11.09 -18.55
CA GLY A 144 2.80 -10.01 -17.84
C GLY A 144 1.85 -8.91 -17.38
N PHE A 145 0.87 -8.53 -18.21
CA PHE A 145 -0.14 -7.54 -17.90
C PHE A 145 -1.02 -7.96 -16.73
N TRP A 146 -1.44 -9.22 -16.69
CA TRP A 146 -2.21 -9.78 -15.58
C TRP A 146 -1.40 -9.82 -14.29
N ILE A 147 -0.12 -10.18 -14.35
CA ILE A 147 0.76 -10.13 -13.17
C ILE A 147 0.91 -8.69 -12.68
N LEU A 148 1.12 -7.74 -13.59
CA LEU A 148 1.23 -6.32 -13.26
C LEU A 148 -0.04 -5.84 -12.53
N ASP A 149 -1.21 -6.21 -13.04
CA ASP A 149 -2.51 -5.89 -12.44
C ASP A 149 -2.64 -6.45 -11.01
N VAL A 150 -2.38 -7.75 -10.86
CA VAL A 150 -2.44 -8.43 -9.56
C VAL A 150 -1.44 -7.80 -8.60
N ALA A 151 -0.21 -7.55 -9.03
CA ALA A 151 0.83 -6.96 -8.19
C ALA A 151 0.51 -5.52 -7.76
N ASN A 152 -0.06 -4.72 -8.67
CA ASN A 152 -0.59 -3.40 -8.34
C ASN A 152 -1.67 -3.49 -7.26
N ASN A 153 -2.65 -4.40 -7.42
CA ASN A 153 -3.71 -4.63 -6.44
C ASN A 153 -3.17 -5.11 -5.08
N VAL A 154 -2.20 -6.05 -5.08
CA VAL A 154 -1.53 -6.56 -3.85
C VAL A 154 -0.84 -5.43 -3.10
N THR A 155 -0.18 -4.51 -3.80
CA THR A 155 0.62 -3.46 -3.17
C THR A 155 -0.25 -2.30 -2.65
N GLN A 156 -1.35 -2.01 -3.35
CA GLN A 156 -2.18 -0.82 -3.09
C GLN A 156 -2.86 -0.83 -1.72
N GLY A 157 -3.46 -1.96 -1.33
CA GLY A 157 -4.15 -2.11 -0.04
C GLY A 157 -3.22 -1.89 1.17
N PRO A 158 -2.12 -2.67 1.29
CA PRO A 158 -1.13 -2.50 2.34
C PRO A 158 -0.48 -1.12 2.35
N CYS A 159 -0.23 -0.50 1.19
CA CYS A 159 0.33 0.84 1.10
C CYS A 159 -0.62 1.90 1.69
N ARG A 160 -1.91 1.86 1.34
CA ARG A 160 -2.94 2.76 1.93
C ARG A 160 -3.04 2.58 3.44
N ALA A 161 -3.00 1.35 3.90
CA ALA A 161 -3.13 1.08 5.32
C ALA A 161 -1.85 1.47 6.10
N LEU A 162 -0.66 1.35 5.50
CA LEU A 162 0.59 1.87 6.07
C LEU A 162 0.58 3.40 6.18
N LEU A 163 0.04 4.11 5.17
CA LEU A 163 -0.20 5.55 5.24
C LEU A 163 -1.11 5.92 6.41
N GLY A 164 -2.22 5.19 6.57
CA GLY A 164 -3.16 5.36 7.68
C GLY A 164 -2.54 5.09 9.05
N ASP A 165 -1.70 4.08 9.18
CA ASP A 165 -1.01 3.80 10.45
C ASP A 165 -0.07 4.96 10.84
N LEU A 166 0.61 5.59 9.88
CA LEU A 166 1.52 6.72 10.14
C LEU A 166 0.80 8.01 10.52
N THR A 167 -0.35 8.29 9.90
CA THR A 167 -1.17 9.45 10.23
C THR A 167 -1.99 9.23 11.50
N GLY A 168 -2.49 8.01 11.72
CA GLY A 168 -3.28 7.61 12.89
C GLY A 168 -2.46 7.60 14.19
N ILE A 169 -1.20 7.16 14.17
CA ILE A 169 -0.29 7.27 15.32
C ILE A 169 -0.03 8.75 15.68
N SER A 170 -0.08 9.65 14.71
CA SER A 170 0.14 11.09 14.92
C SER A 170 -1.12 11.80 15.42
N PHE A 171 -2.32 11.26 15.15
CA PHE A 171 -3.61 11.88 15.48
C PHE A 171 -4.31 11.26 16.70
N PHE A 172 -4.11 9.97 16.99
CA PHE A 172 -4.78 9.23 18.07
C PHE A 172 -4.00 9.01 19.39
N PRO A 173 -2.85 9.63 19.73
CA PRO A 173 -2.11 9.22 20.92
C PRO A 173 -2.66 9.73 22.27
N LEU A 174 -3.87 10.29 22.42
CA LEU A 174 -4.24 10.88 23.72
C LEU A 174 -5.59 10.61 24.38
N ASN A 175 -6.56 9.92 23.77
CA ASN A 175 -7.83 9.71 24.48
C ASN A 175 -8.02 8.30 25.08
N PHE A 176 -7.35 7.27 24.56
CA PHE A 176 -7.62 5.88 24.99
C PHE A 176 -6.70 5.34 26.09
N GLN A 177 -5.49 5.87 26.26
CA GLN A 177 -4.58 5.41 27.32
C GLN A 177 -5.05 5.86 28.72
N SER A 178 -5.77 6.99 28.81
CA SER A 178 -6.39 7.51 30.04
C SER A 178 -7.64 6.72 30.48
N LEU A 179 -8.37 6.11 29.54
CA LEU A 179 -9.59 5.36 29.82
C LEU A 179 -9.31 3.91 30.24
N ARG A 180 -8.20 3.30 29.79
CA ARG A 180 -7.84 1.92 30.16
C ARG A 180 -7.30 1.75 31.57
N THR A 181 -6.88 2.83 32.23
CA THR A 181 -6.39 2.79 33.62
C THR A 181 -7.47 3.11 34.66
N LYS A 182 -8.69 3.47 34.22
CA LYS A 182 -9.82 3.82 35.10
C LYS A 182 -10.88 2.73 35.26
N SER A 183 -10.73 1.57 34.60
CA SER A 183 -11.70 0.46 34.69
C SER A 183 -11.15 -0.76 35.45
N LYS A 184 -10.39 -0.54 36.52
CA LYS A 184 -10.26 -1.57 37.56
C LYS A 184 -11.05 -1.07 38.76
N PRO A 185 -12.12 -1.77 39.15
CA PRO A 185 -12.92 -1.43 40.34
C PRO A 185 -12.06 -1.54 41.60
#